data_AF-A0A959T9Q1-F1
#
_entry.id   AF-A0A959T9Q1-F1
#
_cell.length_a   1.000
_cell.length_b   1.000
_cell.length_c   1.000
_cell.angle_alpha   90.00
_cell.angle_beta   90.00
_cell.angle_gamma   90.00
#
_symmetry.space_group_name_H-M   'P 1'
#
loop_
_entity.id
_entity.type
_entity.pdbx_description
1 polymer ?
#
loop_
_entity_poly.entity_id
_entity_poly.type
_entity_poly.pdbx_seq_one_letter_code
_entity_poly.pdbx_strand_id
1 'polypeptide(L)'
;MQRSVVLCASLLIPAMMSACTAFVVNREGRTFIGNNEDAWSINAQVRFEMGRDGGYGGVYFGHYNGSPMRVMMDQVGMNEAGLVYDGLRISTHTTAPTPGLKQLHFDALMPLVMRHCATVQEARAFLQDYDAVLLPSSMIFLANRLGGYLIIENDTVIEGHDPWYAVGNWRMASCSDPSTIPIPRLQDGRQLLLGGEGSTLEEARDVLAKMAVCRRKMGEGTLFSTLFEPGSGKAHLYFYHDFNEVVSFDLKEELAKGDRTV
;
A
#
# COMPACT_ATOMS: atom_id res chain seq x y z
N MET A 1 43.25 -15.62 41.42
CA MET A 1 41.81 -15.42 41.15
C MET A 1 41.67 -14.44 39.98
N GLN A 2 41.56 -14.96 38.76
CA GLN A 2 41.46 -14.16 37.53
C GLN A 2 39.97 -14.06 37.19
N ARG A 3 39.39 -12.86 37.32
CA ARG A 3 37.98 -12.62 36.99
C ARG A 3 37.87 -12.46 35.47
N SER A 4 37.36 -13.48 34.80
CA SER A 4 36.95 -13.40 33.40
C SER A 4 35.76 -12.45 33.28
N VAL A 5 35.95 -11.31 32.60
CA VAL A 5 34.86 -10.44 32.18
C VAL A 5 34.28 -11.04 30.91
N VAL A 6 33.09 -11.64 31.01
CA VAL A 6 32.32 -12.06 29.84
C VAL A 6 31.64 -10.81 29.29
N LEU A 7 32.15 -10.30 28.17
CA LEU A 7 31.52 -9.24 27.41
C LEU A 7 30.33 -9.87 26.65
N CYS A 8 29.11 -9.74 27.19
CA CYS A 8 27.90 -10.08 26.46
C CYS A 8 27.73 -9.07 25.33
N ALA A 9 28.18 -9.42 24.12
CA ALA A 9 27.79 -8.73 22.91
C ALA A 9 26.28 -8.92 22.72
N SER A 10 25.51 -7.89 23.05
CA SER A 10 24.10 -7.80 22.69
C SER A 10 24.01 -7.76 21.16
N LEU A 11 23.81 -8.92 20.54
CA LEU A 11 23.32 -9.04 19.18
C LEU A 11 21.99 -8.29 19.12
N LEU A 12 22.03 -7.05 18.63
CA LEU A 12 20.87 -6.35 18.09
C LEU A 12 20.40 -7.19 16.90
N ILE A 13 19.57 -8.20 17.18
CA ILE A 13 18.78 -8.85 16.14
C ILE A 13 17.89 -7.73 15.59
N PRO A 14 18.07 -7.29 14.33
CA PRO A 14 17.11 -6.37 13.75
C PRO A 14 15.77 -7.09 13.82
N ALA A 15 14.85 -6.55 14.62
CA ALA A 15 13.46 -6.97 14.54
C ALA A 15 13.09 -6.72 13.08
N MET A 16 12.92 -7.79 12.30
CA MET A 16 12.32 -7.71 10.97
C MET A 16 10.89 -7.26 11.22
N MET A 17 10.73 -5.95 11.37
CA MET A 17 9.46 -5.29 11.54
C MET A 17 8.63 -5.64 10.32
N SER A 18 7.36 -5.93 10.58
CA SER A 18 6.33 -6.08 9.56
C SER A 18 6.60 -5.09 8.45
N ALA A 19 6.83 -5.59 7.24
CA ALA A 19 6.84 -4.69 6.11
C ALA A 19 5.37 -4.54 5.68
N CYS A 20 4.78 -5.09 4.63
CA CYS A 20 3.91 -4.38 3.68
C CYS A 20 4.74 -3.92 2.51
N THR A 21 4.23 -4.13 1.32
CA THR A 21 4.91 -3.79 0.08
C THR A 21 3.87 -3.49 -0.96
N ALA A 22 4.14 -2.50 -1.80
CA ALA A 22 3.32 -2.16 -2.93
C ALA A 22 4.17 -2.05 -4.21
N PHE A 23 3.54 -2.26 -5.35
CA PHE A 23 4.14 -1.96 -6.65
C PHE A 23 3.11 -1.40 -7.63
N VAL A 24 3.62 -0.69 -8.62
CA VAL A 24 2.93 -0.39 -9.88
C VAL A 24 3.81 -0.88 -11.02
N VAL A 25 3.18 -1.40 -12.06
CA VAL A 25 3.83 -1.74 -13.33
C VAL A 25 2.91 -1.33 -14.45
N ASN A 26 3.43 -0.57 -15.41
CA ASN A 26 2.77 -0.20 -16.65
C ASN A 26 3.64 -0.63 -17.82
N ARG A 27 3.15 -1.62 -18.56
CA ARG A 27 3.81 -2.17 -19.75
C ARG A 27 2.80 -2.28 -20.85
N GLU A 28 3.15 -1.79 -22.04
CA GLU A 28 2.30 -1.88 -23.23
C GLU A 28 0.88 -1.30 -23.04
N GLY A 29 0.76 -0.27 -22.19
CA GLY A 29 -0.51 0.38 -21.89
C GLY A 29 -1.41 -0.40 -20.91
N ARG A 30 -0.96 -1.54 -20.38
CA ARG A 30 -1.63 -2.28 -19.31
C ARG A 30 -0.95 -1.99 -17.98
N THR A 31 -1.75 -1.64 -16.98
CA THR A 31 -1.28 -1.33 -15.62
C THR A 31 -1.76 -2.38 -14.64
N PHE A 32 -0.86 -2.84 -13.79
CA PHE A 32 -1.17 -3.58 -12.57
C PHE A 32 -0.63 -2.84 -11.36
N ILE A 33 -1.41 -2.82 -10.28
CA ILE A 33 -1.01 -2.23 -8.99
C ILE A 33 -1.25 -3.29 -7.93
N GLY A 34 -0.20 -3.69 -7.22
CA GLY A 34 -0.28 -4.76 -6.22
C GLY A 34 0.17 -4.29 -4.84
N ASN A 35 -0.42 -4.85 -3.79
CA ASN A 35 0.06 -4.69 -2.41
C ASN A 35 -0.10 -5.97 -1.59
N ASN A 36 0.84 -6.16 -0.67
CA ASN A 36 0.78 -7.15 0.39
C ASN A 36 0.56 -6.40 1.69
N GLU A 37 -0.53 -6.68 2.40
CA GLU A 37 -0.79 -6.15 3.72
C GLU A 37 -0.23 -7.13 4.77
N ASP A 38 0.91 -6.77 5.38
CA ASP A 38 1.52 -7.57 6.45
C ASP A 38 0.93 -7.17 7.80
N ALA A 39 -0.05 -7.95 8.25
CA ALA A 39 -0.71 -7.73 9.52
C ALA A 39 -1.11 -9.04 10.19
N TRP A 40 -1.33 -8.97 11.50
CA TRP A 40 -2.15 -9.96 12.20
C TRP A 40 -3.50 -9.32 12.46
N SER A 41 -4.56 -9.94 11.95
CA SER A 41 -5.94 -9.51 12.14
C SER A 41 -6.88 -10.72 12.17
N ILE A 42 -8.00 -10.55 12.86
CA ILE A 42 -9.10 -11.52 12.92
C ILE A 42 -10.37 -11.01 12.22
N ASN A 43 -10.32 -9.82 11.63
CA ASN A 43 -11.47 -9.15 11.04
C ASN A 43 -11.00 -8.30 9.84
N ALA A 44 -10.56 -8.96 8.78
CA ALA A 44 -10.34 -8.33 7.48
C ALA A 44 -11.68 -8.17 6.76
N GLN A 45 -11.86 -7.06 6.04
CA GLN A 45 -13.12 -6.71 5.40
C GLN A 45 -12.87 -6.12 4.01
N VAL A 46 -13.83 -6.35 3.11
CA VAL A 46 -13.92 -5.68 1.81
C VAL A 46 -15.16 -4.79 1.81
N ARG A 47 -14.95 -3.49 1.65
CA ARG A 47 -16.01 -2.48 1.64
C ARG A 47 -16.18 -1.89 0.25
N PHE A 48 -17.41 -1.78 -0.20
CA PHE A 48 -17.81 -1.14 -1.45
C PHE A 48 -18.65 0.09 -1.12
N GLU A 49 -18.29 1.23 -1.73
CA GLU A 49 -19.00 2.51 -1.57
C GLU A 49 -19.31 3.07 -2.96
N MET A 50 -20.57 3.31 -3.25
CA MET A 50 -21.02 3.90 -4.50
C MET A 50 -20.60 5.37 -4.61
N GLY A 51 -20.34 5.80 -5.84
CA GLY A 51 -20.18 7.20 -6.18
C GLY A 51 -21.47 7.97 -5.91
N ARG A 52 -21.34 9.19 -5.39
CA ARG A 52 -22.47 10.10 -5.08
C ARG A 52 -22.07 11.50 -5.48
N ASP A 53 -23.07 12.29 -5.90
CA ASP A 53 -22.90 13.72 -6.19
C ASP A 53 -21.76 14.04 -7.18
N GLY A 54 -21.58 13.17 -8.17
CA GLY A 54 -20.51 13.30 -9.18
C GLY A 54 -19.13 12.83 -8.73
N GLY A 55 -18.99 12.32 -7.49
CA GLY A 55 -17.79 11.67 -7.01
C GLY A 55 -17.72 10.19 -7.36
N TYR A 56 -16.50 9.65 -7.37
CA TYR A 56 -16.22 8.26 -7.68
C TYR A 56 -16.62 7.30 -6.55
N GLY A 57 -17.18 6.15 -6.90
CA GLY A 57 -17.27 4.98 -6.03
C GLY A 57 -15.97 4.19 -5.98
N GLY A 58 -15.87 3.24 -5.06
CA GLY A 58 -14.67 2.43 -4.90
C GLY A 58 -14.83 1.17 -4.07
N VAL A 59 -13.77 0.36 -4.11
CA VAL A 59 -13.55 -0.81 -3.25
C VAL A 59 -12.39 -0.51 -2.30
N TYR A 60 -12.56 -0.93 -1.05
CA TYR A 60 -11.62 -0.68 0.03
C TYR A 60 -11.39 -1.97 0.80
N PHE A 61 -10.13 -2.20 1.19
CA PHE A 61 -9.75 -3.35 1.99
C PHE A 61 -9.17 -2.84 3.31
N GLY A 62 -9.77 -3.32 4.38
CA GLY A 62 -9.43 -2.91 5.74
C GLY A 62 -9.29 -4.11 6.64
N HIS A 63 -8.70 -3.90 7.79
CA HIS A 63 -8.67 -4.92 8.83
C HIS A 63 -8.60 -4.30 10.22
N TYR A 64 -9.02 -5.09 11.20
CA TYR A 64 -8.95 -4.72 12.60
C TYR A 64 -8.47 -5.90 13.43
N ASN A 65 -7.50 -5.68 14.31
CA ASN A 65 -6.87 -6.74 15.09
C ASN A 65 -7.39 -6.84 16.53
N GLY A 66 -8.51 -6.18 16.87
CA GLY A 66 -9.05 -6.21 18.22
C GLY A 66 -8.33 -5.29 19.23
N SER A 67 -7.29 -4.57 18.80
CA SER A 67 -6.54 -3.69 19.69
C SER A 67 -7.37 -2.46 20.08
N PRO A 68 -7.46 -2.09 21.38
CA PRO A 68 -8.14 -0.87 21.80
C PRO A 68 -7.44 0.42 21.33
N MET A 69 -6.23 0.31 20.79
CA MET A 69 -5.46 1.44 20.23
C MET A 69 -5.59 1.55 18.70
N ARG A 70 -6.40 0.69 18.07
CA ARG A 70 -6.68 0.74 16.64
C ARG A 70 -8.19 0.76 16.42
N VAL A 71 -8.60 1.22 15.25
CA VAL A 71 -9.97 1.12 14.76
C VAL A 71 -9.95 0.38 13.43
N MET A 72 -11.10 -0.11 12.98
CA MET A 72 -11.23 -0.57 11.60
C MET A 72 -10.84 0.57 10.67
N MET A 73 -9.89 0.32 9.77
CA MET A 73 -9.38 1.32 8.85
C MET A 73 -9.06 0.66 7.51
N ASP A 74 -9.56 1.26 6.44
CA ASP A 74 -9.24 0.86 5.07
C ASP A 74 -7.79 1.23 4.77
N GLN A 75 -6.93 0.22 4.61
CA GLN A 75 -5.50 0.44 4.34
C GLN A 75 -5.25 0.73 2.86
N VAL A 76 -6.05 0.11 1.99
CA VAL A 76 -5.88 0.15 0.54
C VAL A 76 -7.25 0.24 -0.13
N GLY A 77 -7.33 0.89 -1.29
CA GLY A 77 -8.53 0.89 -2.09
C GLY A 77 -8.30 1.36 -3.52
N MET A 78 -9.29 1.10 -4.38
CA MET A 78 -9.35 1.53 -5.78
C MET A 78 -10.70 2.18 -6.06
N ASN A 79 -10.71 3.32 -6.75
CA ASN A 79 -11.95 3.95 -7.21
C ASN A 79 -12.30 3.55 -8.65
N GLU A 80 -13.51 3.87 -9.10
CA GLU A 80 -13.99 3.53 -10.46
C GLU A 80 -13.21 4.22 -11.59
N ALA A 81 -12.44 5.26 -11.26
CA ALA A 81 -11.50 5.88 -12.18
C ALA A 81 -10.14 5.17 -12.25
N GLY A 82 -9.88 4.18 -11.40
CA GLY A 82 -8.62 3.43 -11.40
C GLY A 82 -7.46 4.16 -10.72
N LEU A 83 -7.75 5.09 -9.80
CA LEU A 83 -6.79 5.53 -8.79
C LEU A 83 -6.77 4.48 -7.67
N VAL A 84 -5.59 4.09 -7.23
CA VAL A 84 -5.34 3.16 -6.13
C VAL A 84 -4.51 3.86 -5.06
N TYR A 85 -4.82 3.62 -3.79
CA TYR A 85 -3.97 4.02 -2.67
C TYR A 85 -3.59 2.84 -1.80
N ASP A 86 -2.46 2.97 -1.11
CA ASP A 86 -1.99 2.06 -0.05
C ASP A 86 -1.31 2.88 1.07
N GLY A 87 -1.60 2.55 2.33
CA GLY A 87 -1.01 3.16 3.51
C GLY A 87 0.06 2.26 4.12
N LEU A 88 1.33 2.68 4.08
CA LEU A 88 2.44 1.90 4.64
C LEU A 88 3.00 2.57 5.88
N ARG A 89 3.35 1.77 6.90
CA ARG A 89 4.15 2.24 8.05
C ARG A 89 5.58 2.52 7.61
N ILE A 90 6.19 3.60 8.08
CA ILE A 90 7.61 3.89 7.85
C ILE A 90 8.27 4.37 9.14
N SER A 91 9.59 4.52 9.13
CA SER A 91 10.34 5.06 10.27
C SER A 91 9.82 6.44 10.66
N THR A 92 9.66 6.68 11.96
CA THR A 92 9.10 7.92 12.47
C THR A 92 9.98 9.13 12.16
N HIS A 93 9.37 10.18 11.62
CA HIS A 93 9.94 11.51 11.50
C HIS A 93 8.89 12.54 11.93
N THR A 94 9.26 13.50 12.77
CA THR A 94 8.33 14.54 13.23
C THR A 94 8.62 15.84 12.51
N THR A 95 7.57 16.44 11.94
CA THR A 95 7.61 17.77 11.33
C THR A 95 6.71 18.75 12.09
N ALA A 96 6.97 20.04 11.93
CA ALA A 96 6.05 21.06 12.41
C ALA A 96 4.88 21.19 11.42
N PRO A 97 3.66 21.51 11.90
CA PRO A 97 2.55 21.85 11.02
C PRO A 97 2.89 22.96 10.03
N THR A 98 2.39 22.83 8.81
CA THR A 98 2.50 23.85 7.76
C THR A 98 1.38 24.89 7.94
N PRO A 99 1.69 26.17 8.21
CA PRO A 99 0.67 27.18 8.43
C PRO A 99 -0.27 27.34 7.24
N GLY A 100 -1.58 27.37 7.50
CA GLY A 100 -2.62 27.60 6.50
C GLY A 100 -3.14 26.34 5.78
N LEU A 101 -2.49 25.18 5.96
CA LEU A 101 -2.96 23.91 5.41
C LEU A 101 -3.93 23.19 6.36
N LYS A 102 -4.89 22.45 5.79
CA LYS A 102 -5.87 21.67 6.56
C LYS A 102 -5.23 20.38 7.07
N GLN A 103 -5.56 19.97 8.29
CA GLN A 103 -5.12 18.68 8.83
C GLN A 103 -6.29 17.72 8.84
N LEU A 104 -6.14 16.58 8.15
CA LEU A 104 -7.08 15.46 8.23
C LEU A 104 -6.30 14.18 8.52
N HIS A 105 -6.86 13.36 9.39
CA HIS A 105 -6.37 12.00 9.56
C HIS A 105 -6.57 11.20 8.27
N PHE A 106 -5.72 10.19 8.07
CA PHE A 106 -5.70 9.33 6.89
C PHE A 106 -7.08 8.74 6.55
N ASP A 107 -7.83 8.29 7.56
CA ASP A 107 -9.17 7.71 7.44
C ASP A 107 -10.24 8.70 6.95
N ALA A 108 -10.05 10.00 7.18
CA ALA A 108 -10.90 11.05 6.62
C ALA A 108 -10.39 11.57 5.27
N LEU A 109 -9.07 11.61 5.08
CA LEU A 109 -8.43 12.17 3.90
C LEU A 109 -8.56 11.25 2.68
N MET A 110 -8.28 9.96 2.84
CA MET A 110 -8.27 9.04 1.70
C MET A 110 -9.64 8.89 1.04
N PRO A 111 -10.78 8.77 1.76
CA PRO A 111 -12.08 8.77 1.12
C PRO A 111 -12.36 10.04 0.30
N LEU A 112 -11.84 11.20 0.70
CA LEU A 112 -11.98 12.43 -0.11
C LEU A 112 -11.15 12.35 -1.39
N VAL A 113 -9.88 11.92 -1.30
CA VAL A 113 -9.02 11.71 -2.47
C VAL A 113 -9.68 10.72 -3.43
N MET A 114 -10.14 9.59 -2.92
CA MET A 114 -10.75 8.53 -3.74
C MET A 114 -12.07 8.95 -4.37
N ARG A 115 -12.87 9.81 -3.73
CA ARG A 115 -14.11 10.35 -4.33
C ARG A 115 -13.86 11.43 -5.39
N HIS A 116 -12.76 12.17 -5.32
CA HIS A 116 -12.56 13.37 -6.14
C HIS A 116 -11.46 13.27 -7.20
N CYS A 117 -10.57 12.27 -7.13
CA CYS A 117 -9.39 12.20 -7.99
C CYS A 117 -9.38 10.92 -8.83
N ALA A 118 -9.13 11.06 -10.14
CA ALA A 118 -8.95 9.96 -11.07
C ALA A 118 -7.48 9.59 -11.31
N THR A 119 -6.57 10.54 -11.08
CA THR A 119 -5.14 10.40 -11.40
C THR A 119 -4.27 10.83 -10.22
N VAL A 120 -2.97 10.50 -10.29
CA VAL A 120 -2.01 10.93 -9.25
C VAL A 120 -1.73 12.42 -9.33
N GLN A 121 -1.88 13.02 -10.51
CA GLN A 121 -1.78 14.48 -10.70
C GLN A 121 -2.96 15.20 -10.05
N GLU A 122 -4.18 14.69 -10.23
CA GLU A 122 -5.37 15.22 -9.53
C GLU A 122 -5.24 15.03 -8.01
N ALA A 123 -4.80 13.85 -7.56
CA ALA A 123 -4.56 13.60 -6.14
C ALA A 123 -3.49 14.53 -5.56
N ARG A 124 -2.38 14.75 -6.28
CA ARG A 124 -1.34 15.70 -5.89
C ARG A 124 -1.91 17.11 -5.76
N ALA A 125 -2.66 17.58 -6.74
CA ALA A 125 -3.28 18.90 -6.72
C ALA A 125 -4.27 19.04 -5.56
N PHE A 126 -5.10 18.03 -5.33
CA PHE A 126 -6.04 17.97 -4.20
C PHE A 126 -5.32 18.05 -2.85
N LEU A 127 -4.20 17.34 -2.72
CA LEU A 127 -3.44 17.22 -1.47
C LEU A 127 -2.58 18.46 -1.15
N GLN A 128 -2.46 19.43 -2.07
CA GLN A 128 -1.77 20.70 -1.78
C GLN A 128 -2.47 21.52 -0.69
N ASP A 129 -3.79 21.32 -0.50
CA ASP A 129 -4.57 22.01 0.54
C ASP A 129 -4.44 21.35 1.93
N TYR A 130 -3.75 20.21 2.02
CA TYR A 130 -3.68 19.38 3.22
C TYR A 130 -2.25 19.22 3.71
N ASP A 131 -2.10 19.30 5.03
CA ASP A 131 -0.84 19.09 5.72
C ASP A 131 -0.59 17.59 5.94
N ALA A 132 0.59 17.12 5.58
CA ALA A 132 1.02 15.74 5.78
C ALA A 132 1.58 15.48 7.19
N VAL A 133 1.59 16.48 8.10
CA VAL A 133 2.10 16.37 9.49
C VAL A 133 1.52 15.19 10.29
N LEU A 134 0.30 14.74 9.95
CA LEU A 134 -0.36 13.58 10.60
C LEU A 134 0.11 12.21 10.07
N LEU A 135 1.17 12.18 9.25
CA LEU A 135 1.84 10.96 8.77
C LEU A 135 3.24 10.75 9.38
N PRO A 136 3.46 10.94 10.70
CA PRO A 136 4.82 10.93 11.26
C PRO A 136 5.50 9.56 11.12
N SER A 137 4.74 8.47 11.05
CA SER A 137 5.24 7.09 10.92
C SER A 137 4.55 6.33 9.79
N SER A 138 4.04 7.05 8.79
CA SER A 138 3.29 6.48 7.68
C SER A 138 3.63 7.19 6.39
N MET A 139 3.45 6.51 5.27
CA MET A 139 3.43 7.10 3.94
C MET A 139 2.16 6.68 3.21
N ILE A 140 1.74 7.52 2.26
CA ILE A 140 0.67 7.19 1.31
C ILE A 140 1.36 6.87 -0.01
N PHE A 141 1.11 5.68 -0.56
CA PHE A 141 1.46 5.33 -1.93
C PHE A 141 0.20 5.41 -2.78
N LEU A 142 0.22 6.20 -3.84
CA LEU A 142 -0.84 6.33 -4.83
C LEU A 142 -0.31 5.88 -6.19
N ALA A 143 -1.12 5.17 -6.95
CA ALA A 143 -0.84 4.85 -8.34
C ALA A 143 -2.14 4.86 -9.15
N ASN A 144 -2.06 5.09 -10.46
CA ASN A 144 -3.25 5.13 -11.30
C ASN A 144 -3.10 4.30 -12.58
N ARG A 145 -4.21 4.13 -13.31
CA ARG A 145 -4.28 3.37 -14.57
C ARG A 145 -3.27 3.74 -15.66
N LEU A 146 -2.66 4.93 -15.61
CA LEU A 146 -1.66 5.40 -16.57
C LEU A 146 -0.22 4.97 -16.18
N GLY A 147 -0.03 4.37 -15.00
CA GLY A 147 1.28 3.97 -14.49
C GLY A 147 1.98 5.02 -13.64
N GLY A 148 1.46 6.24 -13.57
CA GLY A 148 1.97 7.28 -12.68
C GLY A 148 1.75 6.92 -11.21
N TYR A 149 2.72 7.25 -10.36
CA TYR A 149 2.67 7.03 -8.92
C TYR A 149 3.12 8.26 -8.12
N LEU A 150 2.65 8.33 -6.88
CA LEU A 150 2.95 9.38 -5.91
C LEU A 150 3.21 8.75 -4.54
N ILE A 151 4.30 9.15 -3.89
CA ILE A 151 4.63 8.78 -2.51
C ILE A 151 4.57 10.05 -1.69
N ILE A 152 3.80 10.01 -0.60
CA ILE A 152 3.61 11.15 0.29
C ILE A 152 4.06 10.74 1.68
N GLU A 153 5.09 11.43 2.15
CA GLU A 153 5.58 11.41 3.52
C GLU A 153 5.28 12.78 4.16
N ASN A 154 5.45 12.91 5.47
CA ASN A 154 5.10 14.13 6.19
C ASN A 154 5.99 15.36 5.92
N ASP A 155 7.03 15.22 5.10
CA ASP A 155 7.94 16.28 4.67
C ASP A 155 8.25 16.27 3.16
N THR A 156 7.80 15.24 2.45
CA THR A 156 8.30 14.92 1.11
C THR A 156 7.19 14.36 0.24
N VAL A 157 7.17 14.79 -1.02
CA VAL A 157 6.30 14.25 -2.07
C VAL A 157 7.18 13.82 -3.24
N ILE A 158 7.14 12.52 -3.58
CA ILE A 158 7.88 11.93 -4.70
C ILE A 158 6.86 11.50 -5.75
N GLU A 159 7.00 12.02 -6.97
CA GLU A 159 6.17 11.64 -8.11
C GLU A 159 7.02 10.94 -9.15
N GLY A 160 6.47 9.92 -9.80
CA GLY A 160 7.16 9.21 -10.86
C GLY A 160 6.22 8.56 -11.86
N HIS A 161 6.79 8.12 -12.96
CA HIS A 161 6.10 7.51 -14.10
C HIS A 161 7.01 6.49 -14.81
N ASP A 162 7.93 5.87 -14.05
CA ASP A 162 8.74 4.78 -14.56
C ASP A 162 7.85 3.59 -14.96
N PRO A 163 8.28 2.72 -15.90
CA PRO A 163 7.50 1.55 -16.33
C PRO A 163 7.11 0.61 -15.18
N TRP A 164 7.84 0.68 -14.07
CA TRP A 164 7.47 0.03 -12.82
C TRP A 164 8.08 0.78 -11.64
N TYR A 165 7.47 0.63 -10.47
CA TYR A 165 8.04 1.05 -9.19
C TYR A 165 7.54 0.14 -8.08
N ALA A 166 8.35 -0.07 -7.05
CA ALA A 166 7.94 -0.85 -5.88
C ALA A 166 8.53 -0.27 -4.59
N VAL A 167 7.70 -0.23 -3.57
CA VAL A 167 7.99 0.30 -2.23
C VAL A 167 7.65 -0.72 -1.15
N GLY A 168 8.26 -0.56 0.01
CA GLY A 168 7.86 -1.22 1.25
C GLY A 168 7.93 -0.22 2.38
N ASN A 169 7.96 -0.70 3.62
CA ASN A 169 7.99 0.11 4.84
C ASN A 169 9.36 0.80 5.06
N TRP A 170 9.74 1.64 4.11
CA TRP A 170 10.99 2.37 4.07
C TRP A 170 10.70 3.82 3.75
N ARG A 171 11.35 4.73 4.48
CA ARG A 171 11.24 6.16 4.24
C ARG A 171 12.06 6.53 2.99
N MET A 172 11.36 6.93 1.95
CA MET A 172 11.91 7.26 0.64
C MET A 172 12.58 8.64 0.61
N ALA A 173 12.16 9.60 1.45
CA ALA A 173 12.83 10.91 1.53
C ALA A 173 14.32 10.81 1.86
N SER A 174 14.73 9.80 2.63
CA SER A 174 16.13 9.54 2.99
C SER A 174 16.78 8.42 2.17
N CYS A 175 16.11 7.93 1.12
CA CYS A 175 16.60 6.83 0.29
C CYS A 175 17.31 7.35 -0.96
N SER A 176 18.64 7.30 -0.96
CA SER A 176 19.45 7.68 -2.13
C SER A 176 19.49 6.57 -3.20
N ASP A 177 19.40 5.31 -2.77
CA ASP A 177 19.43 4.14 -3.66
C ASP A 177 18.41 3.08 -3.20
N PRO A 178 17.26 2.96 -3.90
CA PRO A 178 16.24 1.97 -3.59
C PRO A 178 16.69 0.50 -3.62
N SER A 179 17.80 0.19 -4.31
CA SER A 179 18.36 -1.18 -4.33
C SER A 179 19.01 -1.59 -3.00
N THR A 180 19.32 -0.60 -2.15
CA THR A 180 19.94 -0.81 -0.82
C THR A 180 18.92 -0.98 0.31
N ILE A 181 17.62 -0.83 0.02
CA ILE A 181 16.56 -0.97 1.03
C ILE A 181 16.62 -2.40 1.61
N PRO A 182 16.80 -2.56 2.94
CA PRO A 182 17.03 -3.85 3.60
C PRO A 182 15.72 -4.63 3.82
N ILE A 183 14.90 -4.75 2.77
CA ILE A 183 13.68 -5.55 2.74
C ILE A 183 13.85 -6.60 1.62
N PRO A 184 14.37 -7.81 1.92
CA PRO A 184 14.74 -8.79 0.90
C PRO A 184 13.60 -9.14 -0.08
N ARG A 185 12.38 -9.37 0.42
CA ARG A 185 11.21 -9.69 -0.43
C ARG A 185 10.83 -8.54 -1.39
N LEU A 186 11.06 -7.28 -0.98
CA LEU A 186 10.89 -6.12 -1.85
C LEU A 186 11.94 -6.16 -2.96
N GLN A 187 13.21 -6.44 -2.62
CA GLN A 187 14.25 -6.54 -3.63
C GLN A 187 14.00 -7.69 -4.61
N ASP A 188 13.54 -8.83 -4.13
CA ASP A 188 13.16 -9.96 -5.00
C ASP A 188 12.06 -9.56 -5.99
N GLY A 189 10.99 -8.89 -5.54
CA GLY A 189 9.94 -8.38 -6.44
C GLY A 189 10.45 -7.33 -7.42
N ARG A 190 11.34 -6.42 -6.96
CA ARG A 190 12.00 -5.43 -7.84
C ARG A 190 12.86 -6.09 -8.91
N GLN A 191 13.51 -7.22 -8.62
CA GLN A 191 14.26 -7.98 -9.63
C GLN A 191 13.34 -8.57 -10.71
N LEU A 192 12.17 -9.10 -10.34
CA LEU A 192 11.18 -9.59 -11.30
C LEU A 192 10.66 -8.44 -12.20
N LEU A 193 10.27 -7.32 -11.58
CA LEU A 193 9.82 -6.12 -12.28
C LEU A 193 10.90 -5.55 -13.20
N LEU A 194 12.16 -5.53 -12.77
CA LEU A 194 13.30 -5.13 -13.60
C LEU A 194 13.49 -6.09 -14.78
N GLY A 195 13.32 -7.40 -14.55
CA GLY A 195 13.54 -8.46 -15.52
C GLY A 195 12.49 -8.55 -16.64
N GLY A 196 11.31 -7.95 -16.47
CA GLY A 196 10.27 -8.05 -17.49
C GLY A 196 8.87 -8.29 -16.96
N GLU A 197 8.76 -8.79 -15.73
CA GLU A 197 7.49 -9.28 -15.21
C GLU A 197 6.51 -8.14 -14.87
N GLY A 198 5.23 -8.50 -14.83
CA GLY A 198 4.11 -7.61 -14.58
C GLY A 198 3.40 -7.12 -15.84
N SER A 199 3.63 -7.77 -16.99
CA SER A 199 2.93 -7.47 -18.24
C SER A 199 1.58 -8.20 -18.35
N THR A 200 1.44 -9.32 -17.64
CA THR A 200 0.22 -10.12 -17.53
C THR A 200 -0.28 -10.19 -16.08
N LEU A 201 -1.52 -10.65 -15.90
CA LEU A 201 -2.11 -10.80 -14.56
C LEU A 201 -1.33 -11.85 -13.75
N GLU A 202 -0.94 -12.94 -14.43
CA GLU A 202 -0.16 -14.03 -13.86
C GLU A 202 1.21 -13.56 -13.40
N GLU A 203 1.94 -12.81 -14.24
CA GLU A 203 3.25 -12.26 -13.86
C GLU A 203 3.13 -11.23 -12.73
N ALA A 204 2.10 -10.36 -12.77
CA ALA A 204 1.89 -9.38 -11.70
C ALA A 204 1.52 -10.07 -10.37
N ARG A 205 0.79 -11.18 -10.42
CA ARG A 205 0.55 -12.06 -9.26
C ARG A 205 1.86 -12.70 -8.77
N ASP A 206 2.73 -13.13 -9.67
CA ASP A 206 4.00 -13.75 -9.29
C ASP A 206 4.95 -12.74 -8.61
N VAL A 207 4.98 -11.49 -9.08
CA VAL A 207 5.64 -10.38 -8.37
C VAL A 207 5.07 -10.21 -6.97
N LEU A 208 3.73 -10.18 -6.85
CA LEU A 208 3.04 -10.03 -5.57
C LEU A 208 3.35 -11.18 -4.60
N ALA A 209 3.32 -12.42 -5.10
CA ALA A 209 3.63 -13.63 -4.35
C ALA A 209 5.09 -13.66 -3.90
N LYS A 210 6.02 -13.23 -4.77
CA LYS A 210 7.43 -13.11 -4.42
C LYS A 210 7.67 -12.09 -3.32
N MET A 211 6.88 -11.02 -3.33
CA MET A 211 6.92 -10.00 -2.31
C MET A 211 6.18 -10.44 -1.04
N ALA A 212 5.39 -11.51 -1.00
CA ALA A 212 4.65 -11.90 0.21
C ALA A 212 5.57 -12.54 1.29
N VAL A 213 5.07 -12.68 2.52
CA VAL A 213 5.83 -13.30 3.62
C VAL A 213 4.95 -14.20 4.49
N CYS A 214 5.47 -15.39 4.79
CA CYS A 214 4.91 -16.31 5.77
C CYS A 214 5.89 -16.40 6.96
N ARG A 215 5.48 -15.96 8.15
CA ARG A 215 6.33 -16.03 9.36
C ARG A 215 5.84 -17.18 10.25
N ARG A 216 6.80 -17.84 10.93
CA ARG A 216 6.51 -19.02 11.77
C ARG A 216 5.67 -18.72 13.03
N LYS A 217 5.51 -17.46 13.43
CA LYS A 217 4.89 -17.08 14.71
C LYS A 217 3.42 -16.69 14.53
N MET A 218 2.50 -17.43 15.16
CA MET A 218 1.08 -17.09 15.35
C MET A 218 0.34 -16.58 14.11
N GLY A 219 0.71 -17.09 12.94
CA GLY A 219 0.13 -16.67 11.68
C GLY A 219 0.47 -15.22 11.27
N GLU A 220 1.50 -14.60 11.83
CA GLU A 220 2.06 -13.35 11.30
C GLU A 220 2.60 -13.57 9.88
N GLY A 221 2.38 -12.58 9.01
CA GLY A 221 2.73 -12.69 7.61
C GLY A 221 1.95 -11.66 6.79
N THR A 222 1.92 -11.86 5.49
CA THR A 222 0.93 -11.23 4.62
C THR A 222 -0.44 -11.79 4.99
N LEU A 223 -1.36 -10.89 5.36
CA LEU A 223 -2.74 -11.18 5.75
C LEU A 223 -3.65 -11.28 4.52
N PHE A 224 -3.43 -10.39 3.57
CA PHE A 224 -4.03 -10.45 2.26
C PHE A 224 -3.13 -9.72 1.28
N SER A 225 -3.31 -10.06 0.01
CA SER A 225 -2.71 -9.35 -1.11
C SER A 225 -3.82 -8.90 -2.05
N THR A 226 -3.74 -7.65 -2.50
CA THR A 226 -4.65 -7.16 -3.54
C THR A 226 -3.88 -6.81 -4.80
N LEU A 227 -4.42 -7.23 -5.93
CA LEU A 227 -3.90 -6.94 -7.26
C LEU A 227 -5.00 -6.25 -8.07
N PHE A 228 -4.75 -5.02 -8.46
CA PHE A 228 -5.69 -4.19 -9.20
C PHE A 228 -5.34 -4.17 -10.68
N GLU A 229 -6.35 -4.30 -11.52
CA GLU A 229 -6.33 -3.97 -12.95
C GLU A 229 -7.13 -2.67 -13.16
N PRO A 230 -6.57 -1.50 -12.81
CA PRO A 230 -7.30 -0.23 -12.81
C PRO A 230 -7.84 0.17 -14.19
N GLY A 231 -7.23 -0.30 -15.29
CA GLY A 231 -7.70 -0.07 -16.65
C GLY A 231 -9.02 -0.79 -16.97
N SER A 232 -9.25 -1.97 -16.37
CA SER A 232 -10.49 -2.75 -16.54
C SER A 232 -11.40 -2.70 -15.31
N GLY A 233 -11.03 -1.93 -14.27
CA GLY A 233 -11.83 -1.79 -13.04
C GLY A 233 -11.95 -3.08 -12.24
N LYS A 234 -10.91 -3.93 -12.21
CA LYS A 234 -10.94 -5.19 -11.46
C LYS A 234 -10.00 -5.17 -10.26
N ALA A 235 -10.39 -5.87 -9.20
CA ALA A 235 -9.56 -6.12 -8.02
C ALA A 235 -9.55 -7.62 -7.73
N HIS A 236 -8.36 -8.18 -7.52
CA HIS A 236 -8.15 -9.59 -7.17
C HIS A 236 -7.60 -9.67 -5.76
N LEU A 237 -8.28 -10.42 -4.90
CA LEU A 237 -7.92 -10.63 -3.51
C LEU A 237 -7.39 -12.06 -3.34
N TYR A 238 -6.17 -12.14 -2.83
CA TYR A 238 -5.55 -13.36 -2.35
C TYR A 238 -5.50 -13.30 -0.84
N PHE A 239 -6.04 -14.30 -0.16
CA PHE A 239 -6.06 -14.28 1.29
C PHE A 239 -4.78 -14.90 1.84
N TYR A 240 -4.26 -14.26 2.88
CA TYR A 240 -3.07 -14.67 3.61
C TYR A 240 -1.81 -14.59 2.73
N HIS A 241 -1.23 -15.74 2.40
CA HIS A 241 -0.13 -15.86 1.43
C HIS A 241 -0.41 -17.02 0.48
N ASP A 242 -1.70 -17.33 0.29
CA ASP A 242 -2.15 -18.33 -0.66
C ASP A 242 -2.54 -17.66 -1.98
N PHE A 243 -1.73 -17.92 -3.01
CA PHE A 243 -1.93 -17.39 -4.35
C PHE A 243 -2.59 -18.39 -5.30
N ASN A 244 -3.05 -19.55 -4.78
CA ASN A 244 -3.77 -20.55 -5.56
C ASN A 244 -5.28 -20.24 -5.63
N GLU A 245 -5.82 -19.61 -4.60
CA GLU A 245 -7.22 -19.21 -4.51
C GLU A 245 -7.34 -17.69 -4.68
N VAL A 246 -8.33 -17.24 -5.45
CA VAL A 246 -8.55 -15.82 -5.72
C VAL A 246 -10.03 -15.48 -5.71
N VAL A 247 -10.35 -14.38 -5.03
CA VAL A 247 -11.67 -13.73 -5.17
C VAL A 247 -11.48 -12.50 -6.05
N SER A 248 -12.21 -12.43 -7.16
CA SER A 248 -12.12 -11.31 -8.10
C SER A 248 -13.40 -10.48 -8.06
N PHE A 249 -13.22 -9.17 -8.10
CA PHE A 249 -14.28 -8.18 -8.09
C PHE A 249 -14.22 -7.37 -9.38
N ASP A 250 -15.32 -7.35 -10.14
CA ASP A 250 -15.55 -6.32 -11.15
C ASP A 250 -16.19 -5.11 -10.46
N LEU A 251 -15.46 -4.00 -10.38
CA LEU A 251 -15.89 -2.87 -9.55
C LEU A 251 -17.23 -2.29 -10.00
N LYS A 252 -17.52 -2.30 -11.31
CA LYS A 252 -18.79 -1.79 -11.83
C LYS A 252 -19.95 -2.70 -11.40
N GLU A 253 -19.80 -4.01 -11.53
CA GLU A 253 -20.80 -4.98 -11.09
C GLU A 253 -20.99 -4.95 -9.57
N GLU A 254 -19.89 -4.83 -8.83
CA GLU A 254 -19.91 -4.75 -7.39
C GLU A 254 -20.61 -3.47 -6.90
N LEU A 255 -20.35 -2.30 -7.50
CA LEU A 255 -21.00 -1.06 -7.10
C LEU A 255 -22.49 -1.03 -7.45
N ALA A 256 -22.93 -1.73 -8.50
CA ALA A 256 -24.34 -1.86 -8.84
C ALA A 256 -25.18 -2.58 -7.76
N LYS A 257 -24.54 -3.32 -6.84
CA LYS A 257 -25.19 -4.00 -5.71
C LYS A 257 -25.44 -3.07 -4.51
N GLY A 258 -25.00 -1.82 -4.55
CA GLY A 258 -25.11 -0.88 -3.44
C GLY A 258 -23.95 -0.95 -2.44
N ASP A 259 -23.93 0.00 -1.52
CA ASP A 259 -22.94 0.07 -0.44
C ASP A 259 -23.01 -1.19 0.43
N ARG A 260 -21.86 -1.83 0.68
CA ARG A 260 -21.80 -3.02 1.54
C ARG A 260 -20.39 -3.25 2.09
N THR A 261 -20.33 -4.09 3.12
CA THR A 261 -19.10 -4.67 3.63
C THR A 261 -19.26 -6.18 3.67
N VAL A 262 -18.24 -6.90 3.22
CA VAL A 262 -18.14 -8.37 3.24
C VAL A 262 -16.97 -8.78 4.12
#